data_AF-A0A1P8JVU0-F1
#
_entry.id   AF-A0A1P8JVU0-F1
#
_cell.length_a   1.000
_cell.length_b   1.000
_cell.length_c   1.000
_cell.angle_alpha   90.00
_cell.angle_beta   90.00
_cell.angle_gamma   90.00
#
_symmetry.space_group_name_H-M   'P 1'
#
loop_
_entity.id
_entity.type
_entity.pdbx_description
1 polymer ?
#
loop_
_entity_poly.entity_id
_entity_poly.type
_entity_poly.pdbx_seq_one_letter_code
_entity_poly.pdbx_strand_id
1 'polypeptide(L)'
;MSDPTLCATFQLAQETGKWIQYGDDRINAAYPSHLDPSALVATLGGQLECWEAHKYVTVVIAGTEATAVARWIDAYFRWVLSRRDAAMTFRVSRFQRCIDPV
;
A
#
# COMPACT_ATOMS: atom_id res chain seq x y z
N MET A 1 -3.35 20.97 -18.29
CA MET A 1 -2.16 20.79 -17.44
C MET A 1 -2.56 19.81 -16.36
N SER A 2 -2.05 18.59 -16.38
CA SER A 2 -2.31 17.62 -15.30
C SER A 2 -1.48 18.06 -14.10
N ASP A 3 -2.13 18.43 -13.01
CA ASP A 3 -1.42 18.63 -11.75
C ASP A 3 -0.61 17.37 -11.42
N PRO A 4 0.61 17.51 -10.89
CA PRO A 4 1.37 16.35 -10.46
C PRO A 4 0.55 15.60 -9.40
N THR A 5 0.15 14.39 -9.74
CA THR A 5 -0.64 13.55 -8.85
C THR A 5 0.17 13.25 -7.59
N LEU A 6 -0.33 13.73 -6.45
CA LEU A 6 0.36 13.60 -5.18
C LEU A 6 0.27 12.15 -4.72
N CYS A 7 1.43 11.50 -4.57
CA CYS A 7 1.53 10.16 -4.01
C CYS A 7 2.43 10.17 -2.75
N ALA A 8 2.05 9.35 -1.77
CA ALA A 8 2.84 9.10 -0.57
C ALA A 8 3.31 7.64 -0.59
N THR A 9 4.62 7.42 -0.51
CA THR A 9 5.21 6.07 -0.42
C THR A 9 5.71 5.84 1.00
N PHE A 10 5.47 4.64 1.52
CA PHE A 10 5.92 4.14 2.81
C PHE A 10 6.76 2.89 2.54
N GLN A 11 7.94 2.77 3.14
CA GLN A 11 8.84 1.65 2.90
C GLN A 11 9.57 1.27 4.18
N LEU A 12 9.69 -0.03 4.46
CA LEU A 12 10.49 -0.51 5.57
C LEU A 12 11.96 -0.17 5.36
N ALA A 13 12.62 0.39 6.39
CA ALA A 13 14.06 0.60 6.32
C ALA A 13 14.76 -0.73 6.06
N GLN A 14 15.73 -0.71 5.15
CA GLN A 14 16.55 -1.85 4.77
C GLN A 14 15.80 -2.99 4.03
N GLU A 15 14.48 -2.89 3.82
CA GLU A 15 13.70 -3.88 3.07
C GLU A 15 13.00 -3.25 1.86
N THR A 16 13.74 -3.09 0.76
CA THR A 16 13.24 -2.38 -0.43
C THR A 16 12.03 -3.05 -1.08
N GLY A 17 11.87 -4.37 -0.90
CA GLY A 17 10.72 -5.15 -1.37
C GLY A 17 9.45 -4.99 -0.53
N LYS A 18 9.46 -4.17 0.53
CA LYS A 18 8.30 -3.94 1.40
C LYS A 18 7.90 -2.47 1.40
N TRP A 19 6.88 -2.17 0.62
CA TRP A 19 6.43 -0.81 0.38
C TRP A 19 4.91 -0.74 0.26
N ILE A 20 4.37 0.45 0.50
CA ILE A 20 2.97 0.84 0.34
C ILE A 20 2.98 2.23 -0.30
N GLN A 21 2.16 2.47 -1.31
CA GLN A 21 1.99 3.75 -1.98
C GLN A 21 0.52 4.13 -1.98
N TYR A 22 0.20 5.36 -1.60
CA TYR A 22 -1.15 5.92 -1.67
C TYR A 22 -1.21 7.10 -2.64
N GLY A 23 -2.20 7.14 -3.52
CA GLY A 23 -2.48 8.23 -4.46
C GLY A 23 -3.71 7.90 -5.31
N ASP A 24 -4.44 8.92 -5.77
CA ASP A 24 -5.68 8.76 -6.57
C ASP A 24 -6.70 7.78 -5.97
N ASP A 25 -6.93 7.90 -4.65
CA ASP A 25 -7.81 7.03 -3.86
C ASP A 25 -7.46 5.53 -3.94
N ARG A 26 -6.23 5.23 -4.36
CA ARG A 26 -5.69 3.89 -4.47
C ARG A 26 -4.53 3.70 -3.52
N ILE A 27 -4.44 2.49 -3.00
CA ILE A 27 -3.25 1.95 -2.37
C ILE A 27 -2.67 0.88 -3.30
N ASN A 28 -1.40 1.03 -3.66
CA ASN A 28 -0.60 -0.02 -4.26
C ASN A 28 0.42 -0.49 -3.21
N ALA A 29 0.55 -1.79 -2.98
CA ALA A 29 1.43 -2.30 -1.93
C ALA A 29 2.11 -3.60 -2.36
N ALA A 30 3.33 -3.80 -1.84
CA ALA A 30 4.04 -5.06 -1.97
C ALA A 30 3.23 -6.20 -1.35
N TYR A 31 3.04 -7.29 -2.09
CA TYR A 31 2.25 -8.43 -1.62
C TYR A 31 3.07 -9.73 -1.65
N PRO A 32 3.71 -10.12 -0.54
CA PRO A 32 4.62 -11.27 -0.50
C PRO A 32 3.91 -12.63 -0.45
N SER A 33 2.58 -12.64 -0.30
CA SER A 33 1.77 -13.86 -0.18
C SER A 33 1.35 -14.41 -1.55
N HIS A 34 1.07 -15.70 -1.62
CA HIS A 34 0.45 -16.37 -2.77
C HIS A 34 -1.07 -16.49 -2.64
N LEU A 35 -1.62 -16.17 -1.46
CA LEU A 35 -3.04 -16.31 -1.16
C LEU A 35 -3.83 -15.15 -1.75
N ASP A 36 -5.09 -15.38 -2.11
CA ASP A 36 -5.98 -14.33 -2.58
C ASP A 36 -6.22 -13.26 -1.47
N PRO A 37 -5.98 -11.97 -1.74
CA PRO A 37 -6.10 -10.91 -0.75
C PRO A 37 -7.54 -10.42 -0.52
N SER A 38 -8.55 -10.91 -1.25
CA SER A 38 -9.92 -10.37 -1.23
C SER A 38 -10.52 -10.29 0.16
N ALA A 39 -10.40 -11.36 0.96
CA ALA A 39 -10.92 -11.39 2.33
C ALA A 39 -10.15 -10.44 3.27
N LEU A 40 -8.83 -10.35 3.09
CA LEU A 40 -7.99 -9.41 3.84
C LEU A 40 -8.38 -7.97 3.51
N VAL A 41 -8.45 -7.63 2.23
CA VAL A 41 -8.80 -6.28 1.75
C VAL A 41 -10.18 -5.86 2.25
N ALA A 42 -11.17 -6.76 2.18
CA ALA A 42 -12.50 -6.50 2.73
C ALA A 42 -12.46 -6.26 4.25
N THR A 43 -11.65 -7.02 4.98
CA THR A 43 -11.48 -6.87 6.44
C THR A 43 -10.83 -5.52 6.81
N LEU A 44 -9.86 -5.07 6.02
CA LEU A 44 -9.14 -3.81 6.25
C LEU A 44 -9.94 -2.57 5.84
N GLY A 45 -11.01 -2.74 5.06
CA GLY A 45 -11.80 -1.64 4.52
C GLY A 45 -11.20 -1.12 3.21
N GLY A 46 -11.64 -1.71 2.10
CA GLY A 46 -11.24 -1.32 0.75
C GLY A 46 -11.84 -2.27 -0.27
N GLN A 47 -11.72 -1.91 -1.55
CA GLN A 47 -12.12 -2.76 -2.66
C GLN A 47 -10.90 -3.19 -3.44
N LEU A 48 -10.70 -4.50 -3.58
CA LEU A 48 -9.62 -5.05 -4.39
C LEU A 48 -9.83 -4.65 -5.86
N GLU A 49 -8.82 -3.99 -6.45
CA GLU A 49 -8.81 -3.63 -7.88
C GLU A 49 -8.08 -4.70 -8.69
N CYS A 50 -6.84 -5.02 -8.30
CA CYS A 50 -6.04 -6.10 -8.92
C CYS A 50 -4.92 -6.56 -7.97
N TRP A 51 -4.32 -7.72 -8.25
CA TRP A 51 -3.17 -8.24 -7.51
C TRP A 51 -2.39 -9.25 -8.32
N GLU A 52 -1.14 -9.49 -7.92
CA GLU A 52 -0.32 -10.60 -8.40
C GLU A 52 0.47 -11.20 -7.22
N ALA A 53 0.42 -12.53 -7.12
CA ALA A 53 1.10 -13.29 -6.08
C ALA A 53 2.59 -12.95 -6.01
N HIS A 54 3.10 -12.76 -4.79
CA HIS A 54 4.51 -12.40 -4.52
C HIS A 54 4.99 -11.07 -5.14
N LYS A 55 4.10 -10.28 -5.75
CA LYS A 55 4.45 -8.97 -6.32
C LYS A 55 3.69 -7.84 -5.64
N TYR A 56 2.39 -7.68 -5.92
CA TYR A 56 1.66 -6.49 -5.52
C TYR A 56 0.16 -6.73 -5.29
N VAL A 57 -0.48 -5.78 -4.61
CA VAL A 57 -1.93 -5.64 -4.51
C VAL A 57 -2.31 -4.17 -4.68
N THR A 58 -3.37 -3.92 -5.44
CA THR A 58 -3.96 -2.60 -5.65
C THR A 58 -5.37 -2.58 -5.08
N VAL A 59 -5.65 -1.57 -4.26
CA VAL A 59 -6.89 -1.44 -3.50
C VAL A 59 -7.44 -0.03 -3.66
N VAL A 60 -8.73 0.09 -3.95
CA VAL A 60 -9.46 1.35 -3.91
C VAL A 60 -9.98 1.57 -2.49
N ILE A 61 -9.72 2.74 -1.91
CA ILE A 61 -10.32 3.15 -0.64
C ILE A 61 -11.35 4.23 -0.90
N ALA A 62 -12.62 3.85 -0.78
CA ALA A 62 -13.74 4.78 -0.94
C ALA A 62 -13.81 5.72 0.28
N GLY A 63 -13.76 7.03 0.02
CA GLY A 63 -13.80 8.06 1.06
C GLY A 63 -12.40 8.47 1.49
N THR A 64 -12.01 9.68 1.10
CA THR A 64 -10.71 10.33 1.34
C THR A 64 -10.46 10.72 2.80
N GLU A 65 -11.08 10.04 3.76
CA GLU A 65 -10.75 10.29 5.16
C GLU A 65 -9.33 9.80 5.44
N ALA A 66 -8.42 10.75 5.66
CA ALA A 66 -7.01 10.47 5.97
C ALA A 66 -6.86 9.44 7.12
N THR A 67 -7.78 9.44 8.08
CA THR A 67 -7.83 8.48 9.18
C THR A 67 -8.08 7.05 8.69
N ALA A 68 -8.97 6.85 7.72
CA ALA A 68 -9.24 5.53 7.15
C ALA A 68 -8.02 4.99 6.40
N VAL A 69 -7.41 5.84 5.55
CA VAL A 69 -6.18 5.52 4.83
C VAL A 69 -5.04 5.17 5.81
N ALA A 70 -4.83 5.98 6.84
CA ALA A 70 -3.78 5.74 7.83
C ALA A 70 -4.00 4.41 8.59
N ARG A 71 -5.24 4.10 8.98
CA ARG A 71 -5.59 2.82 9.64
C ARG A 71 -5.36 1.64 8.71
N TRP A 72 -5.73 1.75 7.44
CA TRP A 72 -5.49 0.70 6.46
C TRP A 72 -4.00 0.42 6.30
N ILE A 73 -3.18 1.48 6.15
CA ILE A 73 -1.72 1.36 5.99
C ILE A 73 -1.09 0.70 7.21
N ASP A 74 -1.43 1.13 8.43
CA ASP A 74 -0.89 0.53 9.67
C ASP A 74 -1.30 -0.95 9.79
N ALA A 75 -2.56 -1.29 9.50
CA ALA A 75 -3.02 -2.67 9.57
C ALA A 75 -2.35 -3.53 8.49
N TYR A 76 -2.33 -3.11 7.23
CA TYR A 76 -1.67 -3.87 6.16
C TYR A 76 -0.20 -4.10 6.48
N PHE A 77 0.48 -3.07 7.00
CA PHE A 77 1.85 -3.17 7.43
C PHE A 77 2.06 -4.28 8.48
N ARG A 78 1.26 -4.28 9.55
CA ARG A 78 1.38 -5.26 10.64
C ARG A 78 1.07 -6.69 10.20
N TRP A 79 0.08 -6.86 9.33
CA TRP A 79 -0.44 -8.18 8.97
C TRP A 79 0.28 -8.81 7.78
N VAL A 80 0.80 -8.00 6.85
CA VAL A 80 1.36 -8.48 5.57
C VAL A 80 2.86 -8.24 5.47
N LEU A 81 3.35 -7.06 5.85
CA LEU A 81 4.74 -6.66 5.59
C LEU A 81 5.68 -6.91 6.77
N SER A 82 5.19 -6.78 8.00
CA SER A 82 6.00 -6.92 9.20
C SER A 82 6.23 -8.40 9.55
N ARG A 83 7.50 -8.78 9.75
CA ARG A 83 7.84 -9.90 10.64
C ARG A 83 7.86 -9.29 12.05
N ARG A 84 7.33 -9.97 13.07
CA ARG A 84 6.94 -9.47 14.42
C ARG A 84 7.82 -8.43 15.16
N ASP A 85 8.99 -8.02 14.65
CA ASP A 85 9.94 -7.09 15.29
C ASP A 85 10.47 -5.96 14.37
N ALA A 86 9.89 -5.71 13.20
CA ALA A 86 10.40 -4.68 12.26
C ALA A 86 9.94 -3.25 12.60
N ALA A 87 10.88 -2.32 12.81
CA ALA A 87 10.61 -0.90 13.01
C ALA A 87 10.26 -0.22 11.68
N MET A 88 9.05 0.33 11.57
CA MET A 88 8.62 1.08 10.39
C MET A 88 9.40 2.40 10.30
N THR A 89 10.10 2.61 9.20
CA THR A 89 10.75 3.89 8.92
C THR A 89 9.94 4.63 7.88
N PHE A 90 9.64 5.90 8.13
CA PHE A 90 8.89 6.72 7.19
C PHE A 90 9.87 7.41 6.25
N ARG A 91 9.74 7.16 4.94
CA ARG A 91 10.38 7.97 3.91
C ARG A 91 9.31 8.58 3.02
N VAL A 92 9.02 9.86 3.24
CA VAL A 92 8.20 10.63 2.29
C VAL A 92 9.12 11.05 1.14
N SER A 93 9.17 10.23 0.09
CA SER A 93 9.85 10.60 -1.16
C SER A 93 8.91 11.50 -1.97
N ARG A 94 9.34 12.73 -2.26
CA ARG A 94 8.62 13.65 -3.16
C ARG A 94 8.59 13.09 -4.58
N PHE A 95 7.38 13.07 -5.17
CA PHE A 95 7.03 13.07 -6.60
C PHE A 95 7.73 12.03 -7.51
N GLN A 96 7.22 10.80 -7.53
CA GLN A 96 7.50 9.86 -8.62
C GLN A 96 6.17 9.40 -9.21
N ARG A 97 6.11 9.21 -10.54
CA ARG A 97 4.99 8.50 -11.20
C ARG A 97 4.69 7.23 -10.42
N CYS A 98 3.41 6.90 -10.28
CA CYS A 98 2.96 5.60 -9.78
C CYS A 98 3.85 4.50 -10.37
N ILE A 99 4.34 3.60 -9.52
CA ILE A 99 5.06 2.42 -10.00
C ILE A 99 4.08 1.71 -10.93
N ASP A 100 4.33 1.76 -12.23
CA ASP A 100 3.60 0.98 -13.20
C ASP A 100 3.81 -0.50 -12.80
N PRO A 101 2.73 -1.26 -12.53
CA PRO A 101 2.88 -2.68 -12.30
C PRO A 101 3.53 -3.31 -13.54
N VAL A 102 4.70 -3.92 -13.36
CA VAL A 102 5.46 -4.60 -14.42
C VAL A 102 4.88 -5.98 -14.70
#